data_AF-F0RU40-F1
#
_entry.id   AF-F0RU40-F1
#
_cell.length_a   1.000
_cell.length_b   1.000
_cell.length_c   1.000
_cell.angle_alpha   90.00
_cell.angle_beta   90.00
_cell.angle_gamma   90.00
#
_symmetry.space_group_name_H-M   'P 1'
#
loop_
_entity.id
_entity.type
_entity.pdbx_description
1 polymer ?
#
loop_
_entity_poly.entity_id
_entity_poly.type
_entity_poly.pdbx_seq_one_letter_code
_entity_poly.pdbx_strand_id
1 'polypeptide(L)'
;MFIKAFNKDLKGYGGFQFAVGETYTTEQEHPWDWFHYGDKASTTLCFYHKPDSRFCEVQPLGKIYKMRQRDCIRITAHSSNSLKIVRELSRDEVYAMLLQENCPWWLTNCLMPPFEVMAQYGNRIRGKWVIGEIIKDRDDFTLEQKYALLPKKYHAKARYHDMTLSIIKLHQQRAGA
;
A
#
# COMPACT_ATOMS: atom_id res chain seq x y z
N MET A 1 1.45 17.39 -7.29
CA MET A 1 1.19 16.08 -7.93
C MET A 1 0.03 15.42 -7.21
N PHE A 2 -0.94 14.88 -7.94
CA PHE A 2 -1.99 14.04 -7.39
C PHE A 2 -1.78 12.60 -7.84
N ILE A 3 -2.19 11.65 -7.01
CA ILE A 3 -1.96 10.23 -7.21
C ILE A 3 -3.32 9.53 -7.19
N LYS A 4 -3.52 8.57 -8.08
CA LYS A 4 -4.61 7.62 -8.02
C LYS A 4 -4.05 6.21 -8.00
N ALA A 5 -4.59 5.38 -7.13
CA ALA A 5 -4.30 3.96 -7.12
C ALA A 5 -5.39 3.18 -7.88
N PHE A 6 -5.01 2.05 -8.43
CA PHE A 6 -5.82 1.13 -9.20
C PHE A 6 -5.51 -0.31 -8.78
N ASN A 7 -6.32 -1.25 -9.24
CA ASN A 7 -5.92 -2.66 -9.21
C ASN A 7 -4.84 -2.97 -10.26
N LYS A 8 -4.36 -4.23 -10.29
CA LYS A 8 -3.35 -4.69 -11.26
C LYS A 8 -3.70 -4.47 -12.73
N ASP A 9 -4.99 -4.41 -13.06
CA ASP A 9 -5.48 -4.27 -14.43
C ASP A 9 -5.74 -2.80 -14.80
N LEU A 10 -5.29 -1.84 -13.97
CA LEU A 10 -5.56 -0.41 -14.13
C LEU A 10 -7.05 -0.06 -14.12
N LYS A 11 -7.83 -0.77 -13.30
CA LYS A 11 -9.25 -0.52 -13.08
C LYS A 11 -9.49 0.24 -11.78
N GLY A 12 -10.40 1.20 -11.85
CA GLY A 12 -10.91 1.95 -10.71
C GLY A 12 -12.00 1.17 -9.94
N TYR A 13 -12.69 1.85 -9.03
CA TYR A 13 -13.67 1.21 -8.15
C TYR A 13 -14.91 0.93 -8.99
N GLY A 14 -15.55 -0.22 -8.79
CA GLY A 14 -16.62 -0.67 -9.69
C GLY A 14 -16.13 -1.14 -11.08
N GLY A 15 -14.82 -1.29 -11.30
CA GLY A 15 -14.28 -2.03 -12.45
C GLY A 15 -14.08 -1.24 -13.75
N PHE A 16 -14.25 0.08 -13.75
CA PHE A 16 -14.00 0.92 -14.93
C PHE A 16 -12.53 0.85 -15.36
N GLN A 17 -12.28 0.60 -16.65
CA GLN A 17 -10.95 0.46 -17.24
C GLN A 17 -10.36 1.82 -17.62
N PHE A 18 -9.15 2.10 -17.13
CA PHE A 18 -8.38 3.28 -17.51
C PHE A 18 -7.20 2.91 -18.41
N ALA A 19 -6.63 3.90 -19.06
CA ALA A 19 -5.39 3.85 -19.81
C ALA A 19 -4.54 5.07 -19.47
N VAL A 20 -3.21 4.88 -19.48
CA VAL A 20 -2.25 5.95 -19.24
C VAL A 20 -2.18 6.87 -20.46
N GLY A 21 -2.13 8.19 -20.23
CA GLY A 21 -2.14 9.23 -21.26
C GLY A 21 -3.54 9.79 -21.55
N GLU A 22 -4.58 9.02 -21.22
CA GLU A 22 -5.97 9.35 -21.55
C GLU A 22 -6.63 10.31 -20.56
N THR A 23 -7.65 11.01 -21.05
CA THR A 23 -8.49 11.91 -20.27
C THR A 23 -9.92 11.38 -20.23
N TYR A 24 -10.50 11.38 -19.03
CA TYR A 24 -11.83 10.88 -18.78
C TYR A 24 -12.70 11.98 -18.19
N THR A 25 -13.94 12.07 -18.65
CA THR A 25 -14.92 13.05 -18.18
C THR A 25 -16.24 12.34 -17.86
N THR A 26 -16.97 12.87 -16.88
CA THR A 26 -18.28 12.36 -16.47
C THR A 26 -19.19 13.52 -16.11
N GLU A 27 -20.49 13.34 -16.32
CA GLU A 27 -21.53 14.31 -15.95
C GLU A 27 -21.95 14.18 -14.49
N GLN A 28 -21.49 13.15 -13.79
CA GLN A 28 -21.81 12.97 -12.37
C GLN A 28 -21.25 14.12 -11.53
N GLU A 29 -22.09 14.69 -10.68
CA GLU A 29 -21.70 15.76 -9.75
C GLU A 29 -20.71 15.26 -8.69
N HIS A 30 -20.72 13.97 -8.36
CA HIS A 30 -19.80 13.36 -7.40
C HIS A 30 -19.25 12.02 -7.91
N PRO A 31 -18.28 12.03 -8.84
CA PRO A 31 -17.78 10.83 -9.52
C PRO A 31 -16.75 10.09 -8.66
N TRP A 32 -17.09 9.85 -7.40
CA TRP A 32 -16.19 9.30 -6.41
C TRP A 32 -15.68 7.92 -6.80
N ASP A 33 -16.59 7.02 -7.17
CA ASP A 33 -16.26 5.62 -7.43
C ASP A 33 -15.15 5.52 -8.48
N TRP A 34 -15.26 6.27 -9.57
CA TRP A 34 -14.29 6.19 -10.64
C TRP A 34 -13.13 7.17 -10.48
N PHE A 35 -13.38 8.43 -10.15
CA PHE A 35 -12.41 9.52 -10.36
C PHE A 35 -11.84 10.10 -9.06
N HIS A 36 -11.88 9.35 -7.95
CA HIS A 36 -11.17 9.74 -6.74
C HIS A 36 -9.64 9.63 -6.86
N TYR A 37 -8.93 10.51 -6.17
CA TYR A 37 -7.47 10.59 -6.08
C TYR A 37 -7.04 11.24 -4.75
N GLY A 38 -5.74 11.14 -4.43
CA GLY A 38 -5.14 11.71 -3.23
C GLY A 38 -3.94 12.62 -3.55
N ASP A 39 -3.56 13.45 -2.58
CA ASP A 39 -2.31 14.23 -2.60
C ASP A 39 -1.12 13.44 -2.03
N LYS A 40 -1.36 12.23 -1.52
CA LYS A 40 -0.40 11.34 -0.88
C LYS A 40 -0.61 9.90 -1.34
N ALA A 41 0.46 9.12 -1.40
CA ALA A 41 0.41 7.70 -1.71
C ALA A 41 -0.38 6.94 -0.62
N SER A 42 -0.14 7.25 0.66
CA SER A 42 -0.89 6.67 1.79
C SER A 42 -2.39 6.92 1.70
N THR A 43 -2.82 8.11 1.26
CA THR A 43 -4.23 8.42 1.00
C THR A 43 -4.84 7.46 -0.02
N THR A 44 -4.13 7.22 -1.13
CA THR A 44 -4.65 6.35 -2.20
C THR A 44 -4.70 4.87 -1.81
N LEU A 45 -3.78 4.43 -0.97
CA LEU A 45 -3.73 3.06 -0.44
C LEU A 45 -4.91 2.74 0.49
N CYS A 46 -5.53 3.75 1.11
CA CYS A 46 -6.76 3.54 1.88
C CYS A 46 -7.89 2.95 1.02
N PHE A 47 -7.85 3.15 -0.30
CA PHE A 47 -8.83 2.63 -1.25
C PHE A 47 -8.32 1.41 -2.01
N TYR A 48 -7.01 1.30 -2.23
CA TYR A 48 -6.35 0.19 -2.96
C TYR A 48 -5.10 -0.30 -2.24
N HIS A 49 -5.26 -1.18 -1.26
CA HIS A 49 -4.16 -1.66 -0.41
C HIS A 49 -3.62 -3.03 -0.83
N LYS A 50 -3.69 -3.39 -2.12
CA LYS A 50 -3.21 -4.70 -2.59
C LYS A 50 -1.73 -4.63 -3.00
N PRO A 51 -0.95 -5.72 -2.84
CA PRO A 51 0.46 -5.73 -3.24
C PRO A 51 0.66 -5.37 -4.72
N ASP A 52 -0.25 -5.79 -5.59
CA ASP A 52 -0.24 -5.58 -7.04
C ASP A 52 -0.93 -4.27 -7.48
N SER A 53 -1.31 -3.40 -6.53
CA SER A 53 -1.90 -2.10 -6.85
C SER A 53 -0.98 -1.24 -7.72
N ARG A 54 -1.55 -0.63 -8.75
CA ARG A 54 -0.87 0.28 -9.67
C ARG A 54 -1.14 1.72 -9.24
N PHE A 55 -0.17 2.60 -9.44
CA PHE A 55 -0.26 3.99 -9.03
C PHE A 55 0.01 4.87 -10.23
N CYS A 56 -0.85 5.86 -10.48
CA CYS A 56 -0.60 6.84 -11.52
C CYS A 56 -0.61 8.25 -10.94
N GLU A 57 0.27 9.07 -11.50
CA GLU A 57 0.09 10.51 -11.44
C GLU A 57 -1.16 10.88 -12.23
N VAL A 58 -1.98 11.74 -11.64
CA VAL A 58 -3.21 12.22 -12.28
C VAL A 58 -3.28 13.74 -12.25
N GLN A 59 -3.92 14.28 -13.27
CA GLN A 59 -4.19 15.71 -13.39
C GLN A 59 -5.70 15.93 -13.42
N PRO A 60 -6.30 16.51 -12.36
CA PRO A 60 -7.69 16.93 -12.41
C PRO A 60 -7.82 18.13 -13.36
N LEU A 61 -8.79 18.05 -14.27
CA LEU A 61 -9.07 19.07 -15.30
C LEU A 61 -10.44 19.72 -15.11
N GLY A 62 -11.29 19.12 -14.28
CA GLY A 62 -12.65 19.60 -14.03
C GLY A 62 -12.83 20.22 -12.65
N LYS A 63 -14.09 20.33 -12.22
CA LYS A 63 -14.44 20.75 -10.87
C LYS A 63 -13.90 19.73 -9.87
N ILE A 64 -13.31 20.22 -8.78
CA ILE A 64 -12.72 19.39 -7.72
C ILE A 64 -13.67 19.34 -6.54
N TYR A 65 -13.96 18.13 -6.08
CA TYR A 65 -14.76 17.85 -4.89
C TYR A 65 -13.84 17.36 -3.79
N LYS A 66 -13.90 17.99 -2.61
CA LYS A 66 -13.11 17.60 -1.44
C LYS A 66 -13.90 16.62 -0.58
N MET A 67 -13.30 15.49 -0.24
CA MET A 67 -13.82 14.58 0.75
C MET A 67 -13.01 14.71 2.04
N ARG A 68 -13.71 14.86 3.17
CA ARG A 68 -13.12 14.72 4.50
C ARG A 68 -13.57 13.36 5.03
N GLN A 69 -12.67 12.38 5.09
CA GLN A 69 -13.01 11.09 5.69
C GLN A 69 -13.01 11.21 7.23
N ARG A 70 -13.94 10.50 7.89
CA ARG A 70 -14.22 10.57 9.33
C ARG A 70 -13.36 9.61 10.19
N ASP A 71 -13.09 10.09 11.40
CA ASP A 71 -12.95 9.43 12.71
C ASP A 71 -11.68 8.66 13.17
N CYS A 72 -10.64 8.48 12.36
CA CYS A 72 -9.36 7.98 12.95
C CYS A 72 -8.07 8.35 12.21
N ILE A 73 -8.13 8.76 10.94
CA ILE A 73 -6.97 9.21 10.16
C ILE A 73 -7.42 10.40 9.31
N ARG A 74 -6.71 11.53 9.40
CA ARG A 74 -7.03 12.77 8.66
C ARG A 74 -6.57 12.62 7.19
N ILE A 75 -7.32 11.84 6.41
CA ILE A 75 -7.07 11.60 4.99
C ILE A 75 -7.84 12.65 4.18
N THR A 76 -7.15 13.38 3.31
CA THR A 76 -7.78 14.31 2.37
C THR A 76 -7.80 13.65 1.01
N ALA A 77 -8.96 13.08 0.65
CA ALA A 77 -9.18 12.56 -0.70
C ALA A 77 -9.98 13.58 -1.51
N HIS A 78 -9.80 13.52 -2.82
CA HIS A 78 -10.45 14.39 -3.78
C HIS A 78 -11.10 13.56 -4.87
N SER A 79 -12.08 14.12 -5.57
CA SER A 79 -12.52 13.62 -6.87
C SER A 79 -12.68 14.79 -7.84
N SER A 80 -12.70 14.50 -9.14
CA SER A 80 -13.01 15.49 -10.16
C SER A 80 -13.88 14.88 -11.23
N ASN A 81 -14.73 15.68 -11.89
CA ASN A 81 -15.53 15.24 -13.03
C ASN A 81 -14.76 15.17 -14.35
N SER A 82 -13.50 15.64 -14.37
CA SER A 82 -12.58 15.38 -15.47
C SER A 82 -11.18 15.11 -14.94
N LEU A 83 -10.57 14.00 -15.38
CA LEU A 83 -9.30 13.51 -14.86
C LEU A 83 -8.45 12.95 -16.01
N LYS A 84 -7.20 13.40 -16.11
CA LYS A 84 -6.19 12.81 -16.97
C LYS A 84 -5.30 11.86 -16.19
N ILE A 85 -5.09 10.66 -16.70
CA ILE A 85 -4.08 9.72 -16.19
C ILE A 85 -2.76 10.07 -16.85
N VAL A 86 -1.85 10.71 -16.13
CA VAL A 86 -0.65 11.32 -16.73
C VAL A 86 0.39 10.27 -17.08
N ARG A 87 0.80 9.50 -16.08
CA ARG A 87 1.81 8.44 -16.19
C ARG A 87 1.66 7.46 -15.05
N GLU A 88 2.19 6.26 -15.24
CA GLU A 88 2.37 5.31 -14.16
C GLU A 88 3.60 5.65 -13.32
N LEU A 89 3.48 5.52 -12.00
CA LEU A 89 4.58 5.63 -11.05
C LEU A 89 5.26 4.27 -10.91
N SER A 90 6.59 4.26 -10.89
CA SER A 90 7.34 3.06 -10.54
C SER A 90 7.13 2.68 -9.06
N ARG A 91 7.43 1.43 -8.72
CA ARG A 91 7.34 0.97 -7.33
C ARG A 91 8.27 1.73 -6.40
N ASP A 92 9.48 2.01 -6.84
CA ASP A 92 10.46 2.75 -6.06
C ASP A 92 10.01 4.20 -5.79
N GLU A 93 9.36 4.84 -6.77
CA GLU A 93 8.73 6.16 -6.57
C GLU A 93 7.69 6.10 -5.46
N VAL A 94 6.78 5.12 -5.50
CA VAL A 94 5.73 4.96 -4.48
C VAL A 94 6.32 4.65 -3.10
N TYR A 95 7.33 3.78 -3.02
CA TYR A 95 8.01 3.46 -1.77
C TYR A 95 8.69 4.68 -1.15
N ALA A 96 9.39 5.47 -1.97
CA ALA A 96 10.00 6.71 -1.53
C ALA A 96 8.97 7.71 -0.99
N MET A 97 7.83 7.87 -1.67
CA MET A 97 6.71 8.72 -1.21
C MET A 97 6.18 8.27 0.16
N LEU A 98 5.92 6.98 0.35
CA LEU A 98 5.41 6.47 1.63
C LEU A 98 6.36 6.71 2.80
N LEU A 99 7.67 6.64 2.55
CA LEU A 99 8.67 6.92 3.57
C LEU A 99 8.81 8.42 3.85
N GLN A 100 8.64 9.28 2.83
CA GLN A 100 8.57 10.73 3.02
C GLN A 100 7.31 11.13 3.82
N GLU A 101 6.21 10.41 3.63
CA GLU A 101 4.95 10.57 4.36
C GLU A 101 4.98 10.00 5.79
N ASN A 102 6.12 9.46 6.24
CA ASN A 102 6.28 8.74 7.52
C ASN A 102 5.23 7.63 7.69
N CYS A 103 4.96 6.92 6.60
CA CYS A 103 3.92 5.90 6.48
C CYS A 103 4.48 4.50 6.13
N PRO A 104 5.54 4.00 6.80
CA PRO A 104 6.19 2.72 6.45
C PRO A 104 5.31 1.48 6.67
N TRP A 105 4.22 1.60 7.43
CA TRP A 105 3.27 0.51 7.63
C TRP A 105 2.58 0.10 6.33
N TRP A 106 2.16 1.06 5.50
CA TRP A 106 1.55 0.78 4.20
C TRP A 106 2.50 0.03 3.26
N LEU A 107 3.80 0.40 3.30
CA LEU A 107 4.83 -0.30 2.55
C LEU A 107 4.96 -1.75 3.03
N THR A 108 5.00 -1.98 4.35
CA THR A 108 5.26 -3.28 4.94
C THR A 108 4.08 -4.25 4.85
N ASN A 109 2.87 -3.75 5.13
CA ASN A 109 1.65 -4.56 5.22
C ASN A 109 0.91 -4.69 3.87
N CYS A 110 0.89 -3.63 3.06
CA CYS A 110 0.03 -3.59 1.88
C CYS A 110 0.82 -3.83 0.60
N LEU A 111 1.93 -3.11 0.41
CA LEU A 111 2.73 -3.26 -0.80
C LEU A 111 3.72 -4.41 -0.75
N MET A 112 4.07 -4.87 0.46
CA MET A 112 4.87 -6.07 0.73
C MET A 112 6.09 -6.24 -0.20
N PRO A 113 6.98 -5.23 -0.34
CA PRO A 113 8.16 -5.36 -1.20
C PRO A 113 9.10 -6.47 -0.71
N PRO A 114 9.93 -7.05 -1.58
CA PRO A 114 10.89 -8.08 -1.20
C PRO A 114 11.93 -7.55 -0.19
N PHE A 115 12.66 -8.47 0.44
CA PHE A 115 13.60 -8.16 1.52
C PHE A 115 14.65 -7.13 1.08
N GLU A 116 15.20 -7.28 -0.12
CA GLU A 116 16.29 -6.46 -0.64
C GLU A 116 15.88 -4.99 -0.72
N VAL A 117 14.63 -4.72 -1.12
CA VAL A 117 14.07 -3.38 -1.17
C VAL A 117 13.85 -2.83 0.24
N MET A 118 13.31 -3.63 1.17
CA MET A 118 13.14 -3.19 2.55
C MET A 118 14.47 -2.89 3.25
N ALA A 119 15.49 -3.71 3.00
CA ALA A 119 16.81 -3.58 3.58
C ALA A 119 17.48 -2.25 3.20
N GLN A 120 17.25 -1.75 1.97
CA GLN A 120 17.77 -0.44 1.53
C GLN A 120 17.28 0.73 2.40
N TYR A 121 16.06 0.64 2.93
CA TYR A 121 15.47 1.71 3.73
C TYR A 121 15.81 1.60 5.23
N GLY A 122 16.27 0.42 5.67
CA GLY A 122 16.77 0.17 7.01
C GLY A 122 15.90 0.76 8.11
N ASN A 123 16.47 1.69 8.89
CA ASN A 123 15.82 2.28 10.07
C ASN A 123 14.59 3.14 9.76
N ARG A 124 14.35 3.49 8.48
CA ARG A 124 13.15 4.22 8.05
C ARG A 124 11.91 3.33 8.06
N ILE A 125 12.07 2.00 8.04
CA ILE A 125 10.99 1.03 8.17
C ILE A 125 10.89 0.61 9.64
N ARG A 126 10.47 1.53 10.50
CA ARG A 126 10.32 1.29 11.94
C ARG A 126 9.00 1.84 12.47
N GLY A 127 8.58 1.33 13.61
CA GLY A 127 7.33 1.68 14.27
C GLY A 127 6.69 0.45 14.89
N LYS A 128 5.91 0.63 15.97
CA LYS A 128 5.29 -0.50 16.69
C LYS A 128 4.43 -1.37 15.77
N TRP A 129 3.68 -0.75 14.86
CA TRP A 129 2.85 -1.43 13.88
C TRP A 129 3.71 -2.21 12.86
N VAL A 130 4.65 -1.53 12.19
CA VAL A 130 5.60 -2.14 11.25
C VAL A 130 6.32 -3.37 11.84
N ILE A 131 6.79 -3.28 13.09
CA ILE A 131 7.44 -4.40 13.78
C ILE A 131 6.48 -5.59 13.93
N GLY A 132 5.21 -5.33 14.21
CA GLY A 132 4.17 -6.35 14.25
C GLY A 132 4.03 -7.07 12.91
N GLU A 133 3.91 -6.31 11.82
CA GLU A 133 3.73 -6.83 10.46
C GLU A 133 4.94 -7.67 10.00
N ILE A 134 6.17 -7.19 10.22
CA ILE A 134 7.38 -7.94 9.85
C ILE A 134 7.43 -9.29 10.57
N ILE A 135 7.00 -9.33 11.83
CA ILE A 135 7.01 -10.58 12.61
C ILE A 135 5.93 -11.54 12.11
N LYS A 136 4.71 -11.04 11.91
CA LYS A 136 3.49 -11.85 11.77
C LYS A 136 3.06 -12.13 10.34
N ASP A 137 3.32 -11.19 9.44
CA ASP A 137 2.68 -11.16 8.12
C ASP A 137 3.72 -11.29 6.98
N ARG A 138 5.02 -11.19 7.31
CA ARG A 138 6.14 -11.47 6.40
C ARG A 138 6.68 -12.89 6.57
N ASP A 139 5.82 -13.87 6.37
CA ASP A 139 6.19 -15.30 6.37
C ASP A 139 7.08 -15.68 5.18
N ASP A 140 7.18 -14.81 4.17
CA ASP A 140 8.12 -14.91 3.06
C ASP A 140 9.57 -14.59 3.47
N PHE A 141 9.79 -14.02 4.67
CA PHE A 141 11.13 -13.75 5.18
C PHE A 141 11.64 -14.86 6.09
N THR A 142 12.91 -15.20 5.88
CA THR A 142 13.69 -16.00 6.83
C THR A 142 13.87 -15.27 8.16
N LEU A 143 14.20 -16.02 9.22
CA LEU A 143 14.44 -15.46 10.54
C LEU A 143 15.61 -14.46 10.52
N GLU A 144 16.66 -14.75 9.74
CA GLU A 144 17.81 -13.87 9.54
C GLU A 144 17.43 -12.55 8.87
N GLN A 145 16.57 -12.61 7.84
CA GLN A 145 16.03 -11.41 7.18
C GLN A 145 15.17 -10.59 8.14
N LYS A 146 14.31 -11.24 8.93
CA LYS A 146 13.55 -10.56 9.99
C LYS A 146 14.49 -9.88 11.00
N TYR A 147 15.58 -10.54 11.40
CA TYR A 147 16.57 -9.97 12.32
C TYR A 147 17.30 -8.75 11.76
N ALA A 148 17.58 -8.74 10.46
CA ALA A 148 18.21 -7.60 9.79
C ALA A 148 17.31 -6.35 9.80
N LEU A 149 15.99 -6.51 9.70
CA LEU A 149 15.03 -5.41 9.70
C LEU A 149 14.58 -4.98 11.11
N LEU A 150 14.62 -5.90 12.08
CA LEU A 150 14.09 -5.67 13.42
C LEU A 150 15.16 -5.22 14.43
N PRO A 151 14.84 -4.30 15.35
CA PRO A 151 15.69 -4.03 16.51
C PRO A 151 15.91 -5.30 17.35
N LYS A 152 17.14 -5.49 17.88
CA LYS A 152 17.55 -6.68 18.66
C LYS A 152 16.55 -7.11 19.74
N LYS A 153 15.92 -6.15 20.42
CA LYS A 153 14.90 -6.42 21.47
C LYS A 153 13.67 -7.22 20.98
N TYR A 154 13.44 -7.28 19.67
CA TYR A 154 12.34 -8.04 19.06
C TYR A 154 12.77 -9.38 18.46
N HIS A 155 14.06 -9.71 18.44
CA HIS A 155 14.57 -10.96 17.85
C HIS A 155 14.00 -12.21 18.54
N ALA A 156 13.89 -12.18 19.87
CA ALA A 156 13.26 -13.28 20.60
C ALA A 156 11.80 -13.47 20.18
N LYS A 157 11.05 -12.37 20.04
CA LYS A 157 9.64 -12.40 19.61
C LYS A 157 9.46 -12.97 18.21
N ALA A 158 10.31 -12.57 17.26
CA ALA A 158 10.29 -13.12 15.90
C ALA A 158 10.56 -14.63 15.90
N ARG A 159 11.58 -15.08 16.63
CA ARG A 159 11.91 -16.52 16.75
C ARG A 159 10.78 -17.35 17.35
N TYR A 160 10.15 -16.86 18.42
CA TYR A 160 9.02 -17.57 19.02
C TYR A 160 7.84 -17.69 18.05
N HIS A 161 7.59 -16.66 17.24
CA HIS A 161 6.55 -16.70 16.22
C HIS A 161 6.82 -17.75 15.15
N ASP A 162 8.01 -17.75 14.54
CA ASP A 162 8.38 -18.72 13.49
C ASP A 162 8.37 -20.17 14.02
N MET A 163 8.82 -20.40 15.25
CA MET A 163 8.74 -21.70 15.91
C MET A 163 7.28 -22.15 16.08
N THR A 164 6.39 -21.23 16.48
CA THR A 164 4.97 -21.51 16.65
C THR A 164 4.31 -21.90 15.31
N LEU A 165 4.59 -21.14 14.25
CA LEU A 165 4.09 -21.45 12.90
C LEU A 165 4.59 -22.79 12.39
N SER A 166 5.85 -23.14 12.66
CA SER A 166 6.43 -24.43 12.26
C SER A 166 5.71 -25.60 12.95
N ILE A 167 5.41 -25.48 14.24
CA ILE A 167 4.63 -26.50 14.99
C ILE A 167 3.22 -26.64 14.41
N ILE A 168 2.53 -25.52 14.14
CA ILE A 168 1.18 -25.53 13.53
C ILE A 168 1.19 -26.25 12.18
N LYS A 169 2.15 -25.92 11.30
CA LYS A 169 2.27 -26.55 9.97
C LYS A 169 2.50 -28.06 10.08
N LEU A 170 3.35 -28.51 11.01
CA LEU A 170 3.58 -29.94 11.26
C LEU A 170 2.32 -30.67 11.71
N HIS A 171 1.50 -30.06 12.57
CA HIS A 171 0.23 -30.66 13.00
C HIS A 171 -0.80 -30.71 11.87
N GLN A 172 -0.89 -29.68 11.03
CA GLN A 172 -1.80 -29.66 9.89
C GLN A 172 -1.44 -30.73 8.84
N GLN A 173 -0.15 -30.92 8.56
CA GLN A 173 0.32 -31.96 7.65
C GLN A 173 0.00 -33.37 8.15
N ARG A 174 0.05 -33.60 9.46
CA ARG A 174 -0.30 -34.89 10.09
C ARG A 174 -1.80 -35.17 10.15
N ALA A 175 -2.64 -34.12 10.12
CA ALA A 175 -4.09 -34.26 10.18
C ALA A 175 -4.76 -34.41 8.80
N GLY A 176 -4.04 -34.06 7.72
CA GLY A 176 -4.49 -34.19 6.34
C GLY A 176 -3.90 -35.40 5.58
N ALA A 177 -3.10 -36.22 6.25
CA ALA A 177 -2.53 -37.48 5.75
C ALA A 177 -3.23 -38.66 6.44
#